data_AF-A0A7W4TI06-F1
#
_entry.id   AF-A0A7W4TI06-F1
#
_cell.length_a   1.000
_cell.length_b   1.000
_cell.length_c   1.000
_cell.angle_alpha   90.00
_cell.angle_beta   90.00
_cell.angle_gamma   90.00
#
_symmetry.space_group_name_H-M   'P 1'
#
loop_
_entity.id
_entity.type
_entity.pdbx_description
1 polymer ?
#
loop_
_entity_poly.entity_id
_entity_poly.type
_entity_poly.pdbx_seq_one_letter_code
_entity_poly.pdbx_strand_id
1 'polypeptide(L)'
;MPSDPYRPTVISIAAEYVEDAYVWDHSPGEAGGLAPSVLVDMGADPALLARLRAWNDVYGQLAVTDFQWHAEQSEAEWAEEGLQLALELQRQLPDIEVHYGAPDPSRPSLRQQLGLPPLPAVDRATTDEERRSDLYAHAPLSGATHRPHQPGATSSE
;
A
#
# COMPACT_ATOMS: atom_id res chain seq x y z
N MET A 1 -27.81 -1.65 13.41
CA MET A 1 -27.20 -2.79 12.71
C MET A 1 -25.73 -2.79 13.11
N PRO A 2 -25.16 -3.89 13.62
CA PRO A 2 -23.71 -3.97 13.68
C PRO A 2 -23.19 -3.84 12.25
N SER A 3 -22.26 -2.92 12.02
CA SER A 3 -21.53 -2.86 10.75
C SER A 3 -20.84 -4.21 10.56
N ASP A 4 -20.86 -4.76 9.35
CA ASP A 4 -20.03 -5.92 9.05
C ASP A 4 -18.57 -5.58 9.40
N PRO A 5 -17.81 -6.51 10.00
CA PRO A 5 -16.40 -6.27 10.30
C PRO A 5 -15.67 -5.91 9.00
N TYR A 6 -14.86 -4.86 9.07
CA TYR A 6 -14.09 -4.37 7.93
C TYR A 6 -13.30 -5.52 7.29
N ARG A 7 -13.36 -5.61 5.95
CA ARG A 7 -12.70 -6.68 5.21
C ARG A 7 -12.07 -6.15 3.92
N PRO A 8 -10.72 -6.17 3.81
CA PRO A 8 -10.05 -5.76 2.59
C PRO A 8 -10.41 -6.68 1.42
N THR A 9 -10.39 -6.09 0.22
CA THR A 9 -10.59 -6.78 -1.07
C THR A 9 -9.29 -6.94 -1.84
N VAL A 10 -8.32 -6.05 -1.61
CA VAL A 10 -6.99 -6.10 -2.24
C VAL A 10 -5.94 -5.77 -1.21
N ILE A 11 -4.92 -6.62 -1.10
CA ILE A 11 -3.76 -6.40 -0.24
C ILE A 11 -2.47 -6.62 -1.00
N SER A 12 -1.38 -6.00 -0.53
CA SER A 12 -0.03 -6.30 -1.01
C SER A 12 0.90 -6.68 0.13
N ILE A 13 1.82 -7.58 -0.18
CA ILE A 13 2.96 -7.93 0.67
C ILE A 13 4.17 -7.20 0.10
N ALA A 14 4.69 -6.26 0.87
CA ALA A 14 5.83 -5.45 0.47
C ALA A 14 6.76 -5.27 1.68
N ALA A 15 8.06 -5.19 1.40
CA ALA A 15 9.03 -5.00 2.46
C ALA A 15 9.00 -3.56 2.95
N GLU A 16 9.07 -3.40 4.26
CA GLU A 16 8.98 -2.12 4.94
C GLU A 16 9.92 -2.08 6.14
N TYR A 17 10.44 -0.90 6.44
CA TYR A 17 11.33 -0.71 7.60
C TYR A 17 10.58 -0.75 8.95
N VAL A 18 9.25 -0.68 8.92
CA VAL A 18 8.40 -0.77 10.11
C VAL A 18 7.97 -2.22 10.29
N GLU A 19 8.28 -2.79 11.47
CA GLU A 19 8.17 -4.21 11.80
C GLU A 19 6.82 -4.86 11.45
N ASP A 20 5.71 -4.13 11.63
CA ASP A 20 4.35 -4.64 11.38
C ASP A 20 3.67 -4.03 10.13
N ALA A 21 4.43 -3.35 9.25
CA ALA A 21 3.90 -2.70 8.06
C ALA A 21 4.18 -3.46 6.75
N TYR A 22 4.35 -4.79 6.82
CA TYR A 22 4.66 -5.62 5.64
C TYR A 22 3.43 -6.04 4.82
N VAL A 23 2.22 -5.68 5.27
CA VAL A 23 0.96 -5.89 4.55
C VAL A 23 0.23 -4.57 4.39
N TRP A 24 -0.15 -4.24 3.16
CA TRP A 24 -0.83 -2.99 2.82
C TRP A 24 -2.22 -3.24 2.26
N ASP A 25 -3.18 -2.46 2.72
CA ASP A 25 -4.51 -2.38 2.16
C ASP A 25 -4.53 -1.48 0.91
N HIS A 26 -5.06 -2.02 -0.18
CA HIS A 26 -5.32 -1.29 -1.42
C HIS A 26 -6.80 -1.35 -1.82
N SER A 27 -7.67 -1.70 -0.88
CA SER A 27 -9.11 -1.73 -1.11
C SER A 27 -9.64 -0.34 -1.46
N PRO A 28 -10.66 -0.24 -2.33
CA PRO A 28 -11.23 1.06 -2.69
C PRO A 28 -11.66 1.87 -1.46
N GLY A 29 -11.12 3.09 -1.34
CA GLY A 29 -11.47 4.01 -0.26
C GLY A 29 -10.64 3.89 1.02
N GLU A 30 -9.71 2.94 1.08
CA GLU A 30 -8.77 2.73 2.19
C GLU A 30 -7.33 2.69 1.65
N ALA A 31 -6.37 3.15 2.45
CA ALA A 31 -4.95 3.04 2.13
C ALA A 31 -4.15 3.04 3.44
N GLY A 32 -3.44 1.96 3.72
CA GLY A 32 -2.60 1.89 4.92
C GLY A 32 -2.12 0.48 5.25
N GLY A 33 -1.22 0.39 6.22
CA GLY A 33 -0.76 -0.88 6.75
C GLY A 33 -1.89 -1.64 7.45
N LEU A 34 -2.00 -2.94 7.19
CA LEU A 34 -2.94 -3.83 7.86
C LEU A 34 -2.28 -4.47 9.06
N ALA A 35 -2.91 -4.31 10.23
CA ALA A 35 -2.46 -4.98 11.43
C ALA A 35 -2.59 -6.52 11.29
N PRO A 36 -1.62 -7.31 11.77
CA PRO A 36 -1.69 -8.78 11.71
C PRO A 36 -2.96 -9.38 12.32
N SER A 37 -3.56 -8.74 13.33
CA SER A 37 -4.82 -9.19 13.94
C SER A 37 -5.98 -9.22 12.95
N VAL A 38 -6.04 -8.26 12.02
CA VAL A 38 -7.08 -8.23 10.97
C VAL A 38 -6.93 -9.44 10.05
N LEU A 39 -5.71 -9.87 9.74
CA LEU A 39 -5.46 -11.06 8.91
C LEU A 39 -5.86 -12.35 9.64
N VAL A 40 -5.59 -12.45 10.95
CA VAL A 40 -6.03 -13.59 11.78
C VAL A 40 -7.56 -13.68 11.83
N ASP A 41 -8.24 -12.55 12.04
CA ASP A 41 -9.71 -12.49 12.07
C ASP A 41 -10.33 -12.92 10.73
N MET A 42 -9.59 -12.77 9.62
CA MET A 42 -9.99 -13.25 8.29
C MET A 42 -9.62 -14.71 8.01
N GLY A 43 -8.92 -15.39 8.91
CA GLY A 43 -8.55 -16.80 8.80
C GLY A 43 -7.12 -17.07 8.34
N ALA A 44 -6.23 -16.07 8.32
CA ALA A 44 -4.81 -16.32 8.11
C ALA A 44 -4.19 -17.04 9.30
N ASP A 45 -3.31 -18.01 9.02
CA ASP A 45 -2.57 -18.77 10.01
C ASP A 45 -1.55 -17.86 10.73
N PRO A 46 -1.60 -17.74 12.07
CA PRO A 46 -0.61 -16.99 12.84
C PRO A 46 0.84 -17.42 12.55
N ALA A 47 1.09 -18.68 12.22
CA ALA A 47 2.43 -19.16 11.88
C ALA A 47 2.94 -18.57 10.56
N LEU A 48 2.05 -18.39 9.56
CA LEU A 48 2.38 -17.70 8.32
C LEU A 48 2.70 -16.22 8.58
N LEU A 49 1.91 -15.56 9.43
CA LEU A 49 2.14 -14.15 9.77
C LEU A 49 3.48 -13.95 10.50
N ALA A 50 3.87 -14.88 11.38
CA ALA A 50 5.17 -14.87 12.02
C ALA A 50 6.32 -15.03 11.02
N ARG A 51 6.15 -15.86 9.98
CA ARG A 51 7.14 -16.01 8.90
C ARG A 51 7.24 -14.75 8.02
N LEU A 52 6.11 -14.12 7.71
CA LEU A 52 6.09 -12.83 7.01
C LEU A 52 6.82 -11.73 7.79
N ARG A 53 6.62 -11.68 9.11
CA ARG A 53 7.34 -10.75 9.99
C ARG A 53 8.84 -11.02 9.96
N ALA A 54 9.27 -12.28 10.14
CA ALA A 54 10.68 -12.66 10.09
C ALA A 54 11.32 -12.33 8.72
N TRP A 55 10.59 -12.54 7.62
CA TRP A 55 11.01 -12.14 6.29
C TRP A 55 11.21 -10.62 6.17
N ASN A 56 10.30 -9.83 6.73
CA ASN A 56 10.42 -8.36 6.74
C ASN A 56 11.55 -7.88 7.66
N ASP A 57 11.79 -8.55 8.79
CA ASP A 57 12.86 -8.22 9.73
C ASP A 57 14.25 -8.29 9.09
N VAL A 58 14.45 -9.20 8.11
CA VAL A 58 15.68 -9.25 7.29
C VAL A 58 15.86 -7.94 6.52
N TYR A 59 14.79 -7.44 5.89
CA TYR A 59 14.84 -6.18 5.14
C TYR A 59 15.05 -4.98 6.08
N GLY A 60 14.40 -4.98 7.25
CA GLY A 60 14.60 -3.94 8.26
C GLY A 60 16.05 -3.82 8.75
N GLN A 61 16.79 -4.94 8.80
CA GLN A 61 18.21 -4.94 9.15
C GLN A 61 19.11 -4.31 8.08
N LEU A 62 18.66 -4.19 6.83
CA LEU A 62 19.45 -3.52 5.79
C LEU A 62 19.70 -2.04 6.11
N ALA A 63 18.78 -1.39 6.84
CA ALA A 63 18.95 0.00 7.27
C ALA A 63 20.17 0.17 8.19
N VAL A 64 20.62 -0.88 8.88
CA VAL A 64 21.80 -0.84 9.76
C VAL A 64 23.09 -1.33 9.07
N THR A 65 23.01 -1.78 7.81
CA THR A 65 24.15 -2.29 7.02
C THR A 65 24.48 -1.43 5.81
N ASP A 66 24.10 -0.14 5.80
CA ASP A 66 24.20 0.74 4.63
C ASP A 66 23.52 0.13 3.38
N PHE A 67 22.40 -0.57 3.58
CA PHE A 67 21.61 -1.25 2.56
C PHE A 67 22.35 -2.37 1.83
N GLN A 68 23.30 -3.03 2.51
CA GLN A 68 24.05 -4.14 1.95
C GLN A 68 23.49 -5.48 2.42
N TRP A 69 23.18 -6.35 1.46
CA TRP A 69 22.87 -7.75 1.71
C TRP A 69 24.10 -8.51 2.21
N HIS A 70 23.94 -9.31 3.25
CA HIS A 70 25.02 -10.15 3.76
C HIS A 70 25.39 -11.25 2.76
N ALA A 71 26.66 -11.69 2.75
CA ALA A 71 27.14 -12.70 1.82
C ALA A 71 26.43 -14.06 1.92
N GLU A 72 25.74 -14.34 3.03
CA GLU A 72 25.00 -15.59 3.26
C GLU A 72 23.54 -15.56 2.76
N GLN A 73 22.99 -14.38 2.45
CA GLN A 73 21.62 -14.25 1.94
C GLN A 73 21.56 -13.21 0.83
N SER A 74 21.20 -13.66 -0.37
CA SER A 74 21.02 -12.77 -1.50
C SER A 74 19.64 -12.11 -1.50
N GLU A 75 19.55 -10.91 -2.08
CA GLU A 75 18.28 -10.23 -2.36
C GLU A 75 17.31 -11.14 -3.14
N ALA A 76 17.85 -11.96 -4.05
CA ALA A 76 17.05 -12.86 -4.88
C ALA A 76 16.39 -13.97 -4.04
N GLU A 77 17.13 -14.60 -3.12
CA GLU A 77 16.59 -15.63 -2.23
C GLU A 77 15.54 -15.05 -1.28
N TRP A 78 15.81 -13.87 -0.72
CA TRP A 78 14.84 -13.16 0.12
C TRP A 78 13.58 -12.78 -0.66
N ALA A 79 13.72 -12.33 -1.91
CA ALA A 79 12.58 -11.97 -2.74
C ALA A 79 11.75 -13.19 -3.16
N GLU A 80 12.39 -14.33 -3.39
CA GLU A 80 11.72 -15.60 -3.67
C GLU A 80 10.94 -16.10 -2.45
N GLU A 81 11.53 -16.00 -1.25
CA GLU A 81 10.84 -16.33 0.00
C GLU A 81 9.58 -15.48 0.19
N GLY A 82 9.69 -14.15 -0.01
CA GLY A 82 8.55 -13.23 0.08
C GLY A 82 7.42 -13.59 -0.87
N LEU A 83 7.75 -13.97 -2.11
CA LEU A 83 6.77 -14.44 -3.09
C LEU A 83 6.08 -15.75 -2.65
N GLN A 84 6.82 -16.71 -2.11
CA GLN A 84 6.24 -17.96 -1.61
C GLN A 84 5.29 -17.73 -0.44
N LEU A 85 5.64 -16.83 0.48
CA LEU A 85 4.78 -16.45 1.60
C LEU A 85 3.51 -15.75 1.12
N ALA A 86 3.61 -14.86 0.13
CA ALA A 86 2.45 -14.19 -0.46
C ALA A 86 1.51 -15.18 -1.19
N LEU A 87 2.08 -16.19 -1.88
CA LEU A 87 1.30 -17.28 -2.48
C LEU A 87 0.59 -18.13 -1.43
N GLU A 88 1.24 -18.42 -0.30
CA GLU A 88 0.63 -19.13 0.82
C GLU A 88 -0.53 -18.34 1.40
N LEU A 89 -0.36 -17.03 1.59
CA LEU A 89 -1.43 -16.14 2.06
C LEU A 89 -2.61 -16.10 1.10
N GLN A 90 -2.36 -16.02 -0.21
CA GLN A 90 -3.42 -16.05 -1.23
C GLN A 90 -4.26 -17.34 -1.17
N ARG A 91 -3.66 -18.48 -0.79
CA ARG A 91 -4.39 -19.75 -0.61
C ARG A 91 -5.25 -19.73 0.65
N GLN A 92 -4.79 -19.09 1.73
CA GLN A 92 -5.53 -18.99 2.98
C GLN A 92 -6.67 -17.96 2.90
N LEU A 93 -6.52 -16.91 2.08
CA LEU A 93 -7.50 -15.84 1.87
C LEU A 93 -7.98 -15.84 0.40
N PRO A 94 -8.75 -16.85 -0.04
CA PRO A 94 -9.12 -17.04 -1.45
C PRO A 94 -10.18 -16.07 -1.96
N ASP A 95 -10.65 -15.13 -1.15
CA ASP A 95 -11.63 -14.11 -1.49
C ASP A 95 -11.07 -12.68 -1.46
N ILE A 96 -9.76 -12.56 -1.25
CA ILE A 96 -9.00 -11.31 -1.30
C ILE A 96 -7.97 -11.45 -2.42
N GLU A 97 -7.70 -10.36 -3.13
CA GLU A 97 -6.61 -10.31 -4.10
C GLU A 97 -5.30 -9.97 -3.38
N VAL A 98 -4.30 -10.85 -3.48
CA VAL A 98 -2.98 -10.66 -2.87
C VAL A 98 -1.94 -10.38 -3.95
N HIS A 99 -1.16 -9.32 -3.76
CA HIS A 99 -0.01 -8.97 -4.58
C HIS A 99 1.30 -9.14 -3.81
N TYR A 100 2.38 -9.41 -4.55
CA TYR A 100 3.75 -9.31 -4.03
C TYR A 100 4.42 -8.07 -4.64
N GLY A 101 4.85 -7.14 -3.78
CA GLY A 101 5.18 -5.77 -4.13
C GLY A 101 3.94 -4.91 -4.41
N ALA A 102 4.17 -3.66 -4.85
CA ALA A 102 3.08 -2.75 -5.20
C ALA A 102 2.17 -3.36 -6.30
N PRO A 103 0.83 -3.20 -6.20
CA PRO A 103 -0.08 -3.66 -7.24
C PRO A 103 0.29 -3.06 -8.60
N ASP A 104 0.54 -3.91 -9.58
CA ASP A 104 0.95 -3.54 -10.93
C ASP A 104 0.03 -4.26 -11.93
N PRO A 105 -0.78 -3.53 -12.72
CA PRO A 105 -1.72 -4.14 -13.67
C PRO A 105 -1.03 -4.89 -14.81
N SER A 106 0.28 -4.71 -15.00
CA SER A 106 1.06 -5.45 -15.99
C SER A 106 1.56 -6.80 -15.46
N ARG A 107 1.48 -7.04 -14.15
CA ARG A 107 1.89 -8.30 -13.51
C ARG A 107 0.66 -9.15 -13.20
N PRO A 108 0.71 -10.46 -13.47
CA PRO A 108 -0.39 -11.33 -13.09
C PRO A 108 -0.50 -11.38 -11.56
N SER A 109 -1.72 -11.29 -11.03
CA SER A 109 -1.95 -11.43 -9.59
C SER A 109 -1.63 -12.86 -9.12
N LEU A 110 -1.32 -13.02 -7.83
CA LEU A 110 -0.97 -14.33 -7.27
C LEU A 110 -2.12 -15.33 -7.42
N ARG A 111 -3.35 -14.82 -7.37
CA ARG A 111 -4.57 -15.54 -7.71
C ARG A 111 -4.52 -16.19 -9.10
N GLN A 112 -4.12 -15.44 -10.12
CA GLN A 112 -4.00 -15.94 -11.50
C GLN A 112 -2.90 -17.01 -11.60
N GLN A 113 -1.78 -16.82 -10.89
CA GLN A 113 -0.70 -17.81 -10.84
C GLN A 113 -1.15 -19.14 -10.21
N LEU A 114 -2.05 -19.07 -9.22
CA LEU A 114 -2.65 -20.24 -8.58
C LEU A 114 -3.81 -20.86 -9.38
N GLY A 115 -4.22 -20.26 -10.50
CA GLY A 115 -5.35 -20.73 -11.30
C GLY A 115 -6.72 -20.54 -10.63
N LEU A 116 -6.82 -19.62 -9.67
CA LEU A 116 -8.08 -19.31 -8.99
C LEU A 116 -8.96 -18.38 -9.86
N PRO A 117 -10.29 -18.55 -9.85
CA PRO A 117 -11.22 -17.79 -10.70
C PRO A 117 -11.24 -16.31 -10.29
N PRO A 118 -11.36 -15.32 -11.19
CA PRO A 118 -11.34 -13.90 -10.79
C PRO A 118 -12.39 -13.59 -9.72
N LEU A 119 -12.08 -12.64 -8.82
CA LEU A 119 -13.06 -12.15 -7.85
C LEU A 119 -14.21 -11.45 -8.59
N PRO A 120 -15.44 -11.48 -8.05
CA PRO A 120 -16.52 -10.66 -8.59
C PRO A 120 -16.09 -9.20 -8.61
N ALA A 121 -16.42 -8.50 -9.70
CA ALA A 121 -16.14 -7.06 -9.78
C ALA A 121 -16.84 -6.37 -8.62
N VAL A 122 -16.07 -5.72 -7.76
CA VAL A 122 -16.63 -4.79 -6.78
C VAL A 122 -17.16 -3.63 -7.62
N ASP A 123 -18.48 -3.41 -7.62
CA ASP A 123 -19.10 -2.32 -8.37
C ASP A 123 -18.42 -1.01 -7.98
N ARG A 124 -17.61 -0.46 -8.89
CA ARG A 124 -16.95 0.85 -8.76
C ARG A 124 -17.94 2.02 -8.88
N ALA A 125 -19.21 1.78 -8.56
CA ALA A 125 -20.24 2.79 -8.63
C ALA A 125 -20.22 3.63 -7.35
N THR A 126 -19.99 4.92 -7.53
CA THR A 126 -20.17 6.01 -6.56
C THR A 126 -19.17 6.08 -5.40
N THR A 127 -18.02 6.70 -5.62
CA THR A 127 -17.32 7.51 -4.58
C THR A 127 -16.19 8.39 -5.12
N ASP A 128 -15.78 8.23 -6.38
CA ASP A 128 -14.65 9.01 -6.94
C ASP A 128 -14.98 10.48 -7.24
N GLU A 129 -16.28 10.83 -7.42
CA GLU A 129 -16.67 12.20 -7.82
C GLU A 129 -16.99 13.13 -6.64
N GLU A 130 -17.38 12.59 -5.47
CA GLU A 130 -17.63 13.41 -4.26
C GLU A 130 -16.33 13.72 -3.49
N ARG A 131 -15.36 12.79 -3.41
CA ARG A 131 -14.11 13.01 -2.65
C ARG A 131 -13.12 13.97 -3.31
N ARG A 132 -13.20 14.18 -4.63
CA ARG A 132 -12.37 15.19 -5.31
C ARG A 132 -12.80 16.62 -5.00
N SER A 133 -14.01 16.83 -4.49
CA SER A 133 -14.53 18.17 -4.17
C SER A 133 -14.18 18.64 -2.76
N ASP A 134 -13.92 17.72 -1.83
CA ASP A 134 -13.65 18.08 -0.42
C ASP A 134 -12.16 18.31 -0.10
N LEU A 135 -11.24 17.82 -0.93
CA LEU A 135 -9.79 17.99 -0.68
C LEU A 135 -9.23 19.38 -1.07
N TYR A 136 -10.04 20.27 -1.66
CA TYR A 136 -9.65 21.64 -2.02
C TYR A 136 -10.44 22.74 -1.31
N ALA A 137 -11.29 22.40 -0.34
CA ALA A 137 -12.18 23.37 0.30
C ALA A 137 -11.62 24.03 1.58
N HIS A 138 -10.30 24.08 1.82
CA HIS A 138 -9.74 24.91 2.90
C HIS A 138 -8.39 25.53 2.53
N ALA A 139 -8.40 26.44 1.56
CA ALA A 139 -7.44 27.54 1.53
C ALA A 139 -8.21 28.85 1.32
N PRO A 140 -8.26 29.78 2.30
CA PRO A 140 -8.72 31.12 2.01
C PRO A 140 -7.73 31.79 1.04
N LEU A 141 -8.18 31.98 -0.20
CA LEU A 141 -7.64 32.95 -1.14
C LEU A 141 -7.82 34.34 -0.54
N SER A 142 -6.83 34.84 0.20
CA SER A 142 -6.69 36.28 0.38
C SER A 142 -6.23 36.86 -0.95
N GLY A 143 -7.21 37.39 -1.67
CA GLY A 143 -7.03 37.99 -2.97
C GLY A 143 -6.28 39.32 -2.96
N ALA A 144 -5.80 39.62 -4.18
CA ALA A 144 -5.76 40.94 -4.81
C ALA A 144 -4.62 41.89 -4.37
N THR A 145 -3.91 42.60 -5.26
CA THR A 145 -4.08 42.82 -6.70
C THR A 145 -2.78 43.39 -7.27
N HIS A 146 -2.55 43.07 -8.54
CA HIS A 146 -1.49 43.59 -9.41
C HIS A 146 -1.55 45.13 -9.55
N ARG A 147 -0.39 45.83 -9.49
CA ARG A 147 -0.19 47.13 -10.15
C ARG A 147 1.27 47.31 -10.57
N PRO A 148 1.59 47.51 -11.86
CA PRO A 148 2.92 47.92 -12.29
C PRO A 148 2.99 49.46 -12.36
N HIS A 149 4.09 50.06 -11.90
CA HIS A 149 4.45 51.43 -12.28
C HIS A 149 5.97 51.56 -12.45
N GLN A 150 6.36 51.98 -13.66
CA GLN A 150 7.72 52.32 -14.07
C GLN A 150 8.32 53.46 -13.23
N PRO A 151 9.65 53.52 -13.06
CA PRO A 151 10.33 54.75 -12.68
C PRO A 151 10.66 55.57 -13.94
N GLY A 152 9.98 56.71 -14.09
CA GLY A 152 10.36 57.80 -15.02
C GLY A 152 10.83 59.00 -14.21
N ALA A 153 12.03 59.49 -14.54
CA ALA A 153 12.69 60.64 -13.92
C ALA A 153 11.95 61.98 -14.16
N THR A 154 12.04 62.92 -13.20
CA THR A 154 12.58 64.29 -13.38
C THR A 154 12.56 65.09 -12.07
N SER A 155 13.57 65.94 -11.95
CA SER A 155 13.98 66.87 -10.89
C SER A 155 12.92 67.87 -10.38
N SER A 156 13.07 68.32 -9.13
CA SER A 156 13.46 69.70 -8.75
C SER A 156 13.32 69.91 -7.24
N GLU A 157 14.43 70.21 -6.56
CA GLU A 157 14.70 71.49 -5.88
C GLU A 157 16.21 71.63 -5.67
#